data_AF-A0A9W8L7S8-F1
#
_entry.id   AF-A0A9W8L7S8-F1
#
_cell.length_a   1.000
_cell.length_b   1.000
_cell.length_c   1.000
_cell.angle_alpha   90.00
_cell.angle_beta   90.00
_cell.angle_gamma   90.00
#
_symmetry.space_group_name_H-M   'P 1'
#
loop_
_entity.id
_entity.type
_entity.pdbx_description
1 polymer ?
#
loop_
_entity_poly.entity_id
_entity_poly.type
_entity_poly.pdbx_seq_one_letter_code
_entity_poly.pdbx_strand_id
1 'polypeptide(L)'
;MASTADSAFSGAQYLMGLQVFVKLATFSMNAVVIYLAGSEAFGVASVRFELLLSTILFLSREGMRSALLRIDVDRSSAGDQARSDVGRSSVQKRRPPVHEQRIINAALVPIGVGVAMASALYFFYVAYGTRSSTSADAPHYYLSLALYIIAAWIELCVEPLFALSRSRVLFKLQAKCEGVAVAGRCISIVLVLLVGRSLSGGVDSNPFKLVAFAAGQMAYAILILLSYLWSMSCELEYSVWNCYLPRKVALDSEGRQIAYIGPAVKGLAVTFVGQSLLKHLLTQGDNMVMARFATPAEMGIFAFVTNYGSIPARIVFLPLEEASRAMFSKMVSRDGGSARVDSPDLMGMSADDARIARHVLTTLGKLHLLIGATLVVFGTLLSPTLLSFIGQGDSAVAHTLTAYCIYLPFMGMNGFLEAFVHCVATKKQLFRISTWMACFTVVYALFAVQMLHGFKFGSAGMVVANMLNMALRIGYCWRFISQWFSQLGVGRGPQFSAMLPHPAVLYTCLLSGAVILAALTFISQQDLINRAATLAASAGLGIVVLHEIWRFEQSFVQSALALRSGQLQRPRSE
;
A
#
# COMPACT_ATOMS: atom_id res chain seq x y z
N MET A 1 27.44 -16.78 11.70
CA MET A 1 26.84 -15.45 11.42
C MET A 1 26.63 -15.20 9.93
N ALA A 2 27.53 -15.61 9.03
CA ALA A 2 27.34 -15.48 7.57
C ALA A 2 26.23 -16.38 6.99
N SER A 3 26.15 -17.66 7.39
CA SER A 3 25.21 -18.62 6.78
C SER A 3 23.72 -18.35 7.05
N THR A 4 23.37 -17.78 8.20
CA THR A 4 21.98 -17.37 8.54
C THR A 4 21.60 -16.03 7.94
N ALA A 5 22.56 -15.13 7.72
CA ALA A 5 22.35 -13.88 7.01
C ALA A 5 22.18 -14.12 5.50
N ASP A 6 22.99 -15.00 4.90
CA ASP A 6 22.91 -15.37 3.48
C ASP A 6 21.61 -16.12 3.14
N SER A 7 21.14 -17.01 4.03
CA SER A 7 19.86 -17.72 3.84
C SER A 7 18.65 -16.80 4.04
N ALA A 8 18.72 -15.86 4.99
CA ALA A 8 17.70 -14.80 5.12
C ALA A 8 17.70 -13.84 3.92
N PHE A 9 18.88 -13.53 3.36
CA PHE A 9 19.02 -12.64 2.21
C PHE A 9 18.57 -13.31 0.90
N SER A 10 18.91 -14.60 0.70
CA SER A 10 18.41 -15.40 -0.44
C SER A 10 16.89 -15.57 -0.40
N GLY A 11 16.33 -15.83 0.79
CA GLY A 11 14.87 -15.84 1.00
C GLY A 11 14.22 -14.48 0.76
N ALA A 12 14.83 -13.39 1.23
CA ALA A 12 14.36 -12.03 0.97
C ALA A 12 14.43 -11.67 -0.51
N GLN A 13 15.47 -12.09 -1.24
CA GLN A 13 15.59 -11.90 -2.68
C GLN A 13 14.50 -12.63 -3.46
N TYR A 14 14.20 -13.88 -3.09
CA TYR A 14 13.11 -14.62 -3.71
C TYR A 14 11.75 -13.97 -3.45
N LEU A 15 11.51 -13.48 -2.23
CA LEU A 15 10.29 -12.75 -1.89
C LEU A 15 10.20 -11.40 -2.62
N MET A 16 11.31 -10.67 -2.76
CA MET A 16 11.37 -9.44 -3.55
C MET A 16 11.09 -9.72 -5.02
N GLY A 17 11.71 -10.75 -5.61
CA GLY A 17 11.48 -11.16 -6.99
C GLY A 17 10.03 -11.58 -7.23
N LEU A 18 9.43 -12.32 -6.30
CA LEU A 18 8.02 -12.71 -6.35
C LEU A 18 7.09 -11.50 -6.25
N GLN A 19 7.37 -10.55 -5.35
CA GLN A 19 6.61 -9.30 -5.26
C GLN A 19 6.68 -8.51 -6.56
N VAL A 20 7.86 -8.38 -7.17
CA VAL A 20 8.03 -7.72 -8.47
C VAL A 20 7.21 -8.42 -9.55
N PHE A 21 7.27 -9.75 -9.62
CA PHE A 21 6.47 -10.52 -10.59
C PHE A 21 4.97 -10.31 -10.41
N VAL A 22 4.46 -10.39 -9.17
CA VAL A 22 3.03 -10.16 -8.89
C VAL A 22 2.63 -8.74 -9.27
N LYS A 23 3.45 -7.73 -8.97
CA LYS A 23 3.17 -6.33 -9.35
C LYS A 23 3.16 -6.15 -10.87
N LEU A 24 4.08 -6.77 -11.60
CA LEU A 24 4.11 -6.75 -13.07
C LEU A 24 2.89 -7.48 -13.66
N ALA A 25 2.49 -8.61 -13.09
CA ALA A 25 1.32 -9.34 -13.55
C ALA A 25 0.02 -8.52 -13.35
N THR A 26 -0.19 -7.94 -12.16
CA THR A 26 -1.34 -7.06 -11.89
C THR A 26 -1.31 -5.83 -12.80
N PHE A 27 -0.13 -5.28 -13.06
CA PHE A 27 0.04 -4.15 -13.97
C PHE A 27 -0.38 -4.48 -15.40
N SER A 28 0.12 -5.58 -15.97
CA SER A 28 -0.23 -6.03 -17.32
C SER A 28 -1.73 -6.26 -17.44
N MET A 29 -2.34 -6.82 -16.39
CA MET A 29 -3.78 -7.03 -16.36
C MET A 29 -4.57 -5.71 -16.31
N ASN A 30 -4.12 -4.75 -15.50
CA ASN A 30 -4.71 -3.41 -15.47
C ASN A 30 -4.57 -2.70 -16.82
N ALA A 31 -3.47 -2.91 -17.55
CA ALA A 31 -3.29 -2.36 -18.90
C ALA A 31 -4.32 -2.90 -19.89
N VAL A 32 -4.54 -4.22 -19.88
CA VAL A 32 -5.59 -4.85 -20.69
C VAL A 32 -6.97 -4.30 -20.32
N VAL A 33 -7.26 -4.16 -19.01
CA VAL A 33 -8.54 -3.62 -18.54
C VAL A 33 -8.74 -2.18 -18.96
N ILE A 34 -7.73 -1.32 -18.86
CA ILE A 34 -7.81 0.08 -19.30
C ILE A 34 -8.01 0.17 -20.81
N TYR A 35 -7.30 -0.65 -21.58
CA TYR A 35 -7.45 -0.70 -23.04
C TYR A 35 -8.87 -1.12 -23.46
N LEU A 36 -9.48 -2.06 -22.74
CA LEU A 36 -10.81 -2.57 -23.06
C LEU A 36 -11.96 -1.70 -22.49
N ALA A 37 -11.80 -1.14 -21.29
CA ALA A 37 -12.85 -0.40 -20.60
C ALA A 37 -12.80 1.12 -20.83
N GLY A 38 -11.65 1.66 -21.22
CA GLY A 38 -11.38 3.10 -21.27
C GLY A 38 -10.97 3.68 -19.90
N SER A 39 -10.28 4.81 -19.95
CA SER A 39 -9.70 5.47 -18.78
C SER A 39 -10.77 5.99 -17.80
N GLU A 40 -11.90 6.51 -18.28
CA GLU A 40 -12.95 7.07 -17.41
C GLU A 40 -13.61 6.00 -16.53
N ALA A 41 -14.04 4.88 -17.12
CA ALA A 41 -14.67 3.79 -16.40
C ALA A 41 -13.70 3.14 -15.39
N PHE A 42 -12.43 3.00 -15.78
CA PHE A 42 -11.36 2.57 -14.88
C PHE A 42 -11.17 3.55 -13.72
N GLY A 43 -11.18 4.86 -13.99
CA GLY A 43 -11.09 5.90 -12.97
C GLY A 43 -12.23 5.85 -11.96
N VAL A 44 -13.47 5.73 -12.43
CA VAL A 44 -14.64 5.59 -11.55
C VAL A 44 -14.54 4.32 -10.71
N ALA A 45 -14.13 3.19 -11.30
CA ALA A 45 -13.97 1.94 -10.57
C ALA A 45 -12.85 2.02 -9.51
N SER A 46 -11.64 2.42 -9.90
CA SER A 46 -10.45 2.46 -9.04
C SER A 46 -10.45 3.58 -8.02
N VAL A 47 -11.15 4.70 -8.27
CA VAL A 47 -11.22 5.80 -7.30
C VAL A 47 -12.50 5.70 -6.47
N ARG A 48 -13.68 5.61 -7.07
CA ARG A 48 -14.94 5.68 -6.31
C ARG A 48 -15.34 4.34 -5.72
N PHE A 49 -15.41 3.28 -6.52
CA PHE A 49 -15.87 1.98 -6.04
C PHE A 49 -14.86 1.29 -5.15
N GLU A 50 -13.56 1.39 -5.44
CA GLU A 50 -12.52 0.88 -4.53
C GLU A 50 -12.44 1.69 -3.24
N LEU A 51 -12.63 3.01 -3.26
CA LEU A 51 -12.73 3.80 -2.02
C LEU A 51 -13.94 3.37 -1.18
N LEU A 52 -15.10 3.14 -1.82
CA LEU A 52 -16.29 2.65 -1.15
C LEU A 52 -16.04 1.31 -0.47
N LEU A 53 -15.50 0.33 -1.20
CA LEU A 53 -15.14 -0.98 -0.64
C LEU A 53 -14.12 -0.87 0.48
N SER A 54 -13.04 -0.12 0.26
CA SER A 54 -11.99 0.05 1.25
C SER A 54 -12.58 0.66 2.51
N THR A 55 -13.41 1.70 2.40
CA THR A 55 -14.09 2.31 3.54
C THR A 55 -14.96 1.31 4.30
N ILE A 56 -15.76 0.50 3.59
CA ILE A 56 -16.64 -0.50 4.23
C ILE A 56 -15.82 -1.59 4.92
N LEU A 57 -14.90 -2.21 4.19
CA LEU A 57 -14.22 -3.43 4.61
C LEU A 57 -13.09 -3.15 5.59
N PHE A 58 -12.31 -2.09 5.36
CA PHE A 58 -11.20 -1.73 6.23
C PHE A 58 -11.72 -1.24 7.59
N LEU A 59 -12.69 -0.31 7.60
CA LEU A 59 -13.18 0.28 8.84
C LEU A 59 -13.97 -0.74 9.70
N SER A 60 -14.68 -1.68 9.07
CA SER A 60 -15.42 -2.72 9.79
C SER A 60 -14.52 -3.82 10.38
N ARG A 61 -13.44 -4.21 9.69
CA ARG A 61 -12.63 -5.40 10.06
C ARG A 61 -11.36 -5.05 10.83
N GLU A 62 -10.66 -3.99 10.46
CA GLU A 62 -9.27 -3.76 10.91
C GLU A 62 -9.14 -3.57 12.43
N GLY A 63 -10.09 -2.84 13.03
CA GLY A 63 -10.13 -2.65 14.48
C GLY A 63 -10.26 -3.96 15.24
N MET A 64 -11.12 -4.86 14.75
CA MET A 64 -11.32 -6.19 15.36
C MET A 64 -10.13 -7.12 15.10
N ARG A 65 -9.61 -7.17 13.87
CA ARG A 65 -8.42 -7.96 13.54
C ARG A 65 -7.21 -7.56 14.40
N SER A 66 -7.01 -6.26 14.60
CA SER A 66 -5.93 -5.73 15.44
C SER A 66 -6.10 -6.07 16.91
N ALA A 67 -7.34 -6.05 17.42
CA ALA A 67 -7.64 -6.48 18.78
C ALA A 67 -7.39 -7.99 18.97
N LEU A 68 -7.82 -8.82 18.00
CA LEU A 68 -7.64 -10.28 18.04
C LEU A 68 -6.18 -10.70 18.13
N LEU A 69 -5.28 -10.02 17.42
CA LEU A 69 -3.84 -10.31 17.46
C LEU A 69 -3.19 -10.10 18.84
N ARG A 70 -3.85 -9.37 19.76
CA ARG A 70 -3.33 -9.10 21.11
C ARG A 70 -3.88 -10.04 22.19
N ILE A 71 -4.87 -10.88 21.84
CA ILE A 71 -5.48 -11.83 22.77
C ILE A 71 -4.58 -13.04 23.01
N ASP A 72 -3.62 -13.31 22.12
CA ASP A 72 -2.69 -14.46 22.20
C ASP A 72 -1.63 -14.34 23.33
N VAL A 73 -1.68 -13.27 24.14
CA VAL A 73 -0.78 -13.06 25.30
C VAL A 73 -1.29 -13.76 26.58
N ASP A 74 -2.55 -14.18 26.63
CA ASP A 74 -3.10 -14.94 27.78
C ASP A 74 -3.12 -16.46 27.54
N ARG A 75 -2.02 -17.01 26.96
CA ARG A 75 -1.81 -18.47 26.86
C ARG A 75 -1.67 -19.15 28.24
N SER A 76 -1.50 -18.37 29.31
CA SER A 76 -1.18 -18.86 30.66
C SER A 76 -2.38 -19.30 31.50
N SER A 77 -3.63 -19.18 31.03
CA SER A 77 -4.83 -19.51 31.84
C SER A 77 -5.62 -20.72 31.35
N ALA A 78 -5.16 -21.42 30.31
CA ALA A 78 -5.85 -22.59 29.74
C ALA A 78 -5.18 -23.94 30.09
N GLY A 79 -4.30 -23.95 31.09
CA GLY A 79 -3.61 -25.17 31.55
C GLY A 79 -4.45 -26.13 32.40
N ASP A 80 -5.62 -25.71 32.91
CA ASP A 80 -6.24 -26.42 34.05
C ASP A 80 -7.62 -27.06 33.82
N GLN A 81 -8.09 -27.25 32.57
CA GLN A 81 -9.38 -27.94 32.34
C GLN A 81 -9.34 -29.03 31.26
N ALA A 82 -8.16 -29.57 30.92
CA ALA A 82 -8.04 -30.72 30.02
C ALA A 82 -8.13 -32.09 30.73
N ARG A 83 -8.57 -32.15 31.99
CA ARG A 83 -8.68 -33.39 32.78
C ARG A 83 -10.10 -33.63 33.31
N SER A 84 -11.11 -33.69 32.44
CA SER A 84 -12.37 -34.37 32.75
C SER A 84 -13.23 -34.45 31.50
N ASP A 85 -12.94 -35.36 30.58
CA ASP A 85 -13.94 -35.92 29.65
C ASP A 85 -13.30 -37.07 28.86
N VAL A 86 -12.89 -38.12 29.58
CA VAL A 86 -12.68 -39.45 28.97
C VAL A 86 -13.95 -40.24 29.23
N GLY A 87 -14.83 -40.30 28.23
CA GLY A 87 -15.94 -41.25 28.23
C GLY A 87 -17.26 -40.73 27.67
N ARG A 88 -17.38 -40.63 26.34
CA ARG A 88 -18.59 -41.10 25.62
C ARG A 88 -18.39 -41.07 24.11
N SER A 89 -18.28 -42.28 23.56
CA SER A 89 -18.44 -42.60 22.14
C SER A 89 -19.87 -42.32 21.69
N SER A 90 -20.06 -41.23 20.95
CA SER A 90 -21.16 -41.05 20.00
C SER A 90 -20.68 -40.05 18.95
N VAL A 91 -21.22 -40.15 17.72
CA VAL A 91 -20.91 -39.29 16.57
C VAL A 91 -21.39 -37.86 16.85
N GLN A 92 -20.73 -37.17 17.76
CA GLN A 92 -21.01 -35.80 18.13
C GLN A 92 -20.06 -34.94 17.31
N LYS A 93 -20.62 -34.18 16.36
CA LYS A 93 -19.88 -33.17 15.56
C LYS A 93 -18.88 -32.46 16.49
N ARG A 94 -17.57 -32.68 16.26
CA ARG A 94 -16.49 -32.02 17.02
C ARG A 94 -16.81 -30.53 17.08
N ARG A 95 -16.71 -29.96 18.28
CA ARG A 95 -17.01 -28.54 18.51
C ARG A 95 -15.71 -27.74 18.42
N PRO A 96 -15.75 -26.46 17.99
CA PRO A 96 -14.58 -25.61 18.07
C PRO A 96 -14.15 -25.47 19.55
N PRO A 97 -12.84 -25.50 19.85
CA PRO A 97 -12.33 -25.24 21.19
C PRO A 97 -12.69 -23.81 21.65
N VAL A 98 -12.74 -23.61 22.97
CA VAL A 98 -13.16 -22.36 23.62
C VAL A 98 -12.40 -21.13 23.07
N HIS A 99 -11.10 -21.28 22.83
CA HIS A 99 -10.26 -20.21 22.26
C HIS A 99 -10.69 -19.83 20.84
N GLU A 100 -10.90 -20.82 19.95
CA GLU A 100 -11.37 -20.57 18.58
C GLU A 100 -12.77 -19.95 18.56
N GLN A 101 -13.64 -20.35 19.49
CA GLN A 101 -14.97 -19.74 19.62
C GLN A 101 -14.92 -18.25 19.99
N ARG A 102 -13.92 -17.81 20.79
CA ARG A 102 -13.72 -16.37 21.08
C ARG A 102 -13.36 -15.59 19.81
N ILE A 103 -12.48 -16.16 18.99
CA ILE A 103 -12.05 -15.57 17.71
C ILE A 103 -13.24 -15.49 16.75
N ILE A 104 -14.02 -16.58 16.64
CA ILE A 104 -15.23 -16.64 15.82
C ILE A 104 -16.23 -15.56 16.24
N ASN A 105 -16.57 -15.47 17.52
CA ASN A 105 -17.54 -14.47 18.01
C ASN A 105 -17.10 -13.03 17.71
N ALA A 106 -15.81 -12.74 17.88
CA ALA A 106 -15.24 -11.45 17.55
C ALA A 106 -15.29 -11.17 16.04
N ALA A 107 -14.97 -12.15 15.20
CA ALA A 107 -15.00 -12.04 13.75
C ALA A 107 -16.42 -11.91 13.15
N LEU A 108 -17.46 -12.25 13.91
CA LEU A 108 -18.86 -12.01 13.53
C LEU A 108 -19.28 -10.54 13.66
N VAL A 109 -18.63 -9.74 14.52
CA VAL A 109 -18.97 -8.32 14.72
C VAL A 109 -18.73 -7.48 13.47
N PRO A 110 -17.57 -7.59 12.77
CA PRO A 110 -17.35 -6.92 11.50
C PRO A 110 -18.43 -7.19 10.45
N ILE A 111 -19.05 -8.38 10.43
CA ILE A 111 -20.13 -8.69 9.49
C ILE A 111 -21.33 -7.78 9.75
N GLY A 112 -21.82 -7.72 11.00
CA GLY A 112 -22.97 -6.89 11.35
C GLY A 112 -22.71 -5.40 11.13
N VAL A 113 -21.56 -4.90 11.61
CA VAL A 113 -21.16 -3.49 11.45
C VAL A 113 -20.95 -3.15 9.97
N GLY A 114 -20.29 -4.02 9.22
CA GLY A 114 -19.99 -3.82 7.81
C GLY A 114 -21.25 -3.84 6.93
N VAL A 115 -22.20 -4.75 7.18
CA VAL A 115 -23.48 -4.78 6.45
C VAL A 115 -24.30 -3.52 6.73
N ALA A 116 -24.40 -3.09 8.00
CA ALA A 116 -25.09 -1.86 8.36
C ALA A 116 -24.45 -0.63 7.70
N MET A 117 -23.11 -0.54 7.73
CA MET A 117 -22.37 0.55 7.09
C MET A 117 -22.50 0.54 5.56
N ALA A 118 -22.42 -0.63 4.92
CA ALA A 118 -22.59 -0.77 3.47
C ALA A 118 -24.00 -0.34 3.04
N SER A 119 -25.04 -0.76 3.76
CA SER A 119 -26.42 -0.35 3.51
C SER A 119 -26.60 1.17 3.70
N ALA A 120 -26.07 1.73 4.80
CA ALA A 120 -26.15 3.17 5.05
C ALA A 120 -25.46 3.99 3.95
N LEU A 121 -24.29 3.54 3.49
CA LEU A 121 -23.58 4.20 2.39
C LEU A 121 -24.36 4.06 1.07
N TYR A 122 -24.95 2.90 0.76
CA TYR A 122 -25.81 2.76 -0.42
C TYR A 122 -26.94 3.78 -0.42
N PHE A 123 -27.71 3.86 0.67
CA PHE A 123 -28.81 4.83 0.79
C PHE A 123 -28.30 6.27 0.72
N PHE A 124 -27.15 6.56 1.32
CA PHE A 124 -26.53 7.89 1.24
C PHE A 124 -26.17 8.25 -0.22
N TYR A 125 -25.51 7.35 -0.96
CA TYR A 125 -25.14 7.59 -2.36
C TYR A 125 -26.35 7.72 -3.29
N VAL A 126 -27.42 6.96 -3.03
CA VAL A 126 -28.68 7.06 -3.80
C VAL A 126 -29.44 8.35 -3.45
N ALA A 127 -29.55 8.70 -2.18
CA ALA A 127 -30.31 9.87 -1.73
C ALA A 127 -29.64 11.21 -2.07
N TYR A 128 -28.32 11.29 -1.95
CA TYR A 128 -27.56 12.51 -2.23
C TYR A 128 -27.05 12.61 -3.67
N GLY A 129 -27.55 11.73 -4.56
CA GLY A 129 -27.36 11.73 -6.02
C GLY A 129 -26.11 12.45 -6.50
N THR A 130 -25.00 11.72 -6.64
CA THR A 130 -23.73 12.32 -7.10
C THR A 130 -23.96 13.10 -8.40
N ARG A 131 -23.86 14.43 -8.37
CA ARG A 131 -24.09 15.41 -9.47
C ARG A 131 -23.24 15.22 -10.74
N SER A 132 -22.53 14.10 -10.88
CA SER A 132 -21.43 13.91 -11.84
C SER A 132 -21.61 12.69 -12.76
N SER A 133 -22.80 12.07 -12.81
CA SER A 133 -23.13 11.09 -13.83
C SER A 133 -23.96 11.76 -14.93
N THR A 134 -23.34 11.92 -16.10
CA THR A 134 -24.00 12.29 -17.35
C THR A 134 -25.26 11.45 -17.53
N SER A 135 -26.40 12.08 -17.87
CA SER A 135 -27.76 11.53 -17.75
C SER A 135 -28.04 10.22 -18.51
N ALA A 136 -27.13 9.75 -19.38
CA ALA A 136 -27.25 8.49 -20.13
C ALA A 136 -26.70 7.25 -19.39
N ASP A 137 -25.70 7.39 -18.49
CA ASP A 137 -25.04 6.26 -17.80
C ASP A 137 -25.59 5.97 -16.39
N ALA A 138 -26.56 6.76 -15.94
CA ALA A 138 -27.16 6.67 -14.61
C ALA A 138 -27.65 5.26 -14.22
N PRO A 139 -28.37 4.48 -15.05
CA PRO A 139 -28.88 3.17 -14.62
C PRO A 139 -27.76 2.15 -14.41
N HIS A 140 -26.74 2.14 -15.27
CA HIS A 140 -25.59 1.24 -15.14
C HIS A 140 -24.70 1.59 -13.94
N TYR A 141 -24.62 2.87 -13.58
CA TYR A 141 -23.94 3.32 -12.38
C TYR A 141 -24.58 2.77 -11.10
N TYR A 142 -25.91 2.92 -10.93
CA TYR A 142 -26.61 2.41 -9.74
C TYR A 142 -26.59 0.89 -9.65
N LEU A 143 -26.71 0.20 -10.79
CA LEU A 143 -26.55 -1.26 -10.85
C LEU A 143 -25.16 -1.68 -10.39
N SER A 144 -24.11 -1.01 -10.89
CA SER A 144 -22.73 -1.27 -10.49
C SER A 144 -22.54 -1.03 -8.98
N LEU A 145 -23.07 0.09 -8.47
CA LEU A 145 -23.02 0.40 -7.04
C LEU A 145 -23.69 -0.69 -6.19
N ALA A 146 -24.89 -1.14 -6.57
CA ALA A 146 -25.60 -2.21 -5.85
C ALA A 146 -24.80 -3.53 -5.85
N LEU A 147 -24.21 -3.90 -6.99
CA LEU A 147 -23.34 -5.08 -7.10
C LEU A 147 -22.11 -4.95 -6.20
N TYR A 148 -21.47 -3.78 -6.11
CA TYR A 148 -20.35 -3.55 -5.19
C TYR A 148 -20.75 -3.70 -3.71
N ILE A 149 -21.94 -3.24 -3.33
CA ILE A 149 -22.47 -3.38 -1.96
C ILE A 149 -22.77 -4.85 -1.63
N ILE A 150 -23.42 -5.58 -2.55
CA ILE A 150 -23.68 -7.01 -2.38
C ILE A 150 -22.36 -7.78 -2.31
N ALA A 151 -21.37 -7.44 -3.15
CA ALA A 151 -20.04 -8.03 -3.09
C ALA A 151 -19.37 -7.77 -1.74
N ALA A 152 -19.52 -6.56 -1.16
CA ALA A 152 -19.01 -6.26 0.18
C ALA A 152 -19.68 -7.13 1.27
N TRP A 153 -20.99 -7.38 1.17
CA TRP A 153 -21.69 -8.29 2.10
C TRP A 153 -21.15 -9.72 2.01
N ILE A 154 -21.00 -10.25 0.79
CA ILE A 154 -20.45 -11.59 0.57
C ILE A 154 -19.02 -11.67 1.10
N GLU A 155 -18.20 -10.65 0.85
CA GLU A 155 -16.82 -10.63 1.31
C GLU A 155 -16.75 -10.57 2.85
N LEU A 156 -17.66 -9.86 3.52
CA LEU A 156 -17.72 -9.80 4.99
C LEU A 156 -17.94 -11.19 5.60
N CYS A 157 -18.70 -12.06 4.94
CA CYS A 157 -18.89 -13.44 5.38
C CYS A 157 -17.60 -14.26 5.43
N VAL A 158 -16.50 -13.81 4.80
CA VAL A 158 -15.20 -14.49 4.88
C VAL A 158 -14.49 -14.27 6.22
N GLU A 159 -14.88 -13.23 6.97
CA GLU A 159 -14.14 -12.78 8.17
C GLU A 159 -13.89 -13.86 9.22
N PRO A 160 -14.86 -14.72 9.60
CA PRO A 160 -14.64 -15.77 10.60
C PRO A 160 -13.59 -16.80 10.15
N LEU A 161 -13.62 -17.19 8.88
CA LEU A 161 -12.69 -18.15 8.29
C LEU A 161 -11.29 -17.55 8.16
N PHE A 162 -11.22 -16.27 7.82
CA PHE A 162 -9.98 -15.52 7.71
C PHE A 162 -9.31 -15.28 9.07
N ALA A 163 -10.09 -14.92 10.11
CA ALA A 163 -9.57 -14.75 11.46
C ALA A 163 -9.00 -16.06 12.01
N LEU A 164 -9.68 -17.19 11.73
CA LEU A 164 -9.25 -18.52 12.14
C LEU A 164 -7.99 -18.99 11.39
N SER A 165 -7.91 -18.75 10.08
CA SER A 165 -6.73 -19.08 9.28
C SER A 165 -5.49 -18.31 9.77
N ARG A 166 -5.67 -17.06 10.18
CA ARG A 166 -4.61 -16.24 10.80
C ARG A 166 -4.18 -16.76 12.16
N SER A 167 -5.11 -17.17 13.03
CA SER A 167 -4.74 -17.75 14.33
C SER A 167 -3.99 -19.07 14.21
N ARG A 168 -4.25 -19.84 13.14
CA ARG A 168 -3.53 -21.07 12.82
C ARG A 168 -2.27 -20.86 11.97
N VAL A 169 -1.91 -19.60 11.69
CA VAL A 169 -0.67 -19.24 10.96
C VAL A 169 -0.64 -19.84 9.54
N LEU A 170 -1.80 -20.00 8.90
CA LEU A 170 -1.95 -20.65 7.58
C LEU A 170 -1.72 -19.68 6.42
N PHE A 171 -0.56 -18.99 6.40
CA PHE A 171 -0.24 -17.96 5.40
C PHE A 171 -0.26 -18.48 3.96
N LYS A 172 0.13 -19.75 3.73
CA LYS A 172 0.10 -20.38 2.40
C LYS A 172 -1.33 -20.54 1.87
N LEU A 173 -2.27 -20.89 2.75
CA LEU A 173 -3.68 -21.03 2.38
C LEU A 173 -4.27 -19.67 2.03
N GLN A 174 -3.97 -18.64 2.83
CA GLN A 174 -4.39 -17.26 2.54
C GLN A 174 -3.89 -16.80 1.15
N ALA A 175 -2.61 -16.97 0.87
CA ALA A 175 -2.03 -16.56 -0.41
C ALA A 175 -2.67 -17.28 -1.61
N LYS A 176 -2.97 -18.58 -1.46
CA LYS A 176 -3.67 -19.36 -2.51
C LYS A 176 -5.09 -18.86 -2.74
N CYS A 177 -5.90 -18.70 -1.68
CA CYS A 177 -7.28 -18.24 -1.79
C CYS A 177 -7.36 -16.83 -2.39
N GLU A 178 -6.47 -15.93 -1.95
CA GLU A 178 -6.41 -14.55 -2.46
C GLU A 178 -5.96 -14.51 -3.93
N GLY A 179 -4.98 -15.32 -4.32
CA GLY A 179 -4.53 -15.45 -5.71
C GLY A 179 -5.64 -15.94 -6.66
N VAL A 180 -6.40 -16.97 -6.26
CA VAL A 180 -7.53 -17.49 -7.05
C VAL A 180 -8.62 -16.43 -7.23
N ALA A 181 -8.96 -15.71 -6.17
CA ALA A 181 -9.99 -14.66 -6.22
C ALA A 181 -9.57 -13.48 -7.11
N VAL A 182 -8.32 -13.01 -7.01
CA VAL A 182 -7.79 -11.93 -7.86
C VAL A 182 -7.77 -12.35 -9.33
N ALA A 183 -7.29 -13.56 -9.63
CA ALA A 183 -7.29 -14.07 -11.00
C ALA A 183 -8.72 -14.14 -11.58
N GLY A 184 -9.68 -14.64 -10.79
CA GLY A 184 -11.08 -14.69 -11.20
C GLY A 184 -11.72 -13.31 -11.39
N ARG A 185 -11.40 -12.33 -10.53
CA ARG A 185 -11.80 -10.91 -10.73
C ARG A 185 -11.38 -10.41 -12.10
N CYS A 186 -10.09 -10.58 -12.41
CA CYS A 186 -9.53 -10.04 -13.65
C CYS A 186 -10.09 -10.76 -14.89
N ILE A 187 -10.22 -12.09 -14.85
CA ILE A 187 -10.83 -12.88 -15.94
C ILE A 187 -12.29 -12.45 -16.16
N SER A 188 -13.05 -12.26 -15.08
CA SER A 188 -14.46 -11.83 -15.15
C SER A 188 -14.59 -10.45 -15.79
N ILE A 189 -13.75 -9.48 -15.42
CA ILE A 189 -13.75 -8.14 -16.03
C ILE A 189 -13.50 -8.25 -17.53
N VAL A 190 -12.45 -8.97 -17.94
CA VAL A 190 -12.10 -9.12 -19.35
C VAL A 190 -13.21 -9.82 -20.13
N LEU A 191 -13.77 -10.91 -19.59
CA LEU A 191 -14.85 -11.65 -20.25
C LEU A 191 -16.10 -10.78 -20.45
N VAL A 192 -16.55 -10.05 -19.42
CA VAL A 192 -17.73 -9.19 -19.53
C VAL A 192 -17.48 -8.03 -20.49
N LEU A 193 -16.27 -7.47 -20.52
CA LEU A 193 -15.91 -6.44 -21.50
C LEU A 193 -15.92 -6.98 -22.94
N LEU A 194 -15.42 -8.19 -23.17
CA LEU A 194 -15.43 -8.83 -24.48
C LEU A 194 -16.86 -9.17 -24.94
N VAL A 195 -17.70 -9.69 -24.04
CA VAL A 195 -19.13 -9.95 -24.33
C VAL A 195 -19.86 -8.64 -24.62
N GLY A 196 -19.66 -7.60 -23.81
CA GLY A 196 -20.26 -6.28 -24.05
C GLY A 196 -19.83 -5.67 -25.38
N ARG A 197 -18.57 -5.88 -25.80
CA ARG A 197 -18.07 -5.45 -27.11
C ARG A 197 -18.75 -6.20 -28.26
N SER A 198 -18.95 -7.51 -28.11
CA SER A 198 -19.64 -8.33 -29.11
C SER A 198 -21.10 -7.90 -29.29
N LEU A 199 -21.81 -7.61 -28.20
CA LEU A 199 -23.22 -7.22 -28.21
C LEU A 199 -23.45 -5.79 -28.71
N SER A 200 -22.51 -4.87 -28.46
CA SER A 200 -22.70 -3.44 -28.72
C SER A 200 -22.11 -2.95 -30.05
N GLY A 201 -21.48 -3.82 -30.86
CA GLY A 201 -21.04 -3.51 -32.23
C GLY A 201 -19.94 -2.45 -32.39
N GLY A 202 -19.42 -1.86 -31.31
CA GLY A 202 -18.45 -0.76 -31.35
C GLY A 202 -17.58 -0.64 -30.10
N VAL A 203 -16.43 0.05 -30.24
CA VAL A 203 -15.38 0.21 -29.20
C VAL A 203 -15.75 1.28 -28.16
N ASP A 204 -16.39 2.38 -28.59
CA ASP A 204 -16.57 3.56 -27.72
C ASP A 204 -17.86 3.55 -26.92
N SER A 205 -18.92 2.93 -27.44
CA SER A 205 -20.28 2.98 -26.87
C SER A 205 -20.69 1.72 -26.10
N ASN A 206 -19.78 1.05 -25.38
CA ASN A 206 -20.17 -0.08 -24.53
C ASN A 206 -20.70 0.44 -23.17
N PRO A 207 -22.02 0.45 -22.91
CA PRO A 207 -22.58 0.96 -21.65
C PRO A 207 -22.28 0.04 -20.45
N PHE A 208 -21.81 -1.18 -20.70
CA PHE A 208 -21.55 -2.18 -19.66
C PHE A 208 -20.14 -2.07 -19.05
N LYS A 209 -19.36 -1.05 -19.39
CA LYS A 209 -17.98 -0.84 -18.87
C LYS A 209 -17.93 -0.86 -17.34
N LEU A 210 -18.80 -0.08 -16.66
CA LEU A 210 -18.87 -0.04 -15.20
C LEU A 210 -19.38 -1.36 -14.60
N VAL A 211 -20.36 -1.98 -15.26
CA VAL A 211 -20.95 -3.25 -14.83
C VAL A 211 -19.92 -4.37 -14.89
N ALA A 212 -18.99 -4.35 -15.85
CA ALA A 212 -17.90 -5.31 -15.94
C ALA A 212 -16.98 -5.27 -14.70
N PHE A 213 -16.65 -4.07 -14.21
CA PHE A 213 -15.90 -3.94 -12.95
C PHE A 213 -16.67 -4.46 -11.74
N ALA A 214 -17.98 -4.20 -11.69
CA ALA A 214 -18.82 -4.67 -10.61
C ALA A 214 -19.01 -6.21 -10.63
N ALA A 215 -19.17 -6.79 -11.81
CA ALA A 215 -19.19 -8.24 -12.01
C ALA A 215 -17.87 -8.88 -11.60
N GLY A 216 -16.74 -8.25 -11.94
CA GLY A 216 -15.41 -8.64 -11.47
C GLY A 216 -15.31 -8.67 -9.95
N GLN A 217 -15.78 -7.62 -9.28
CA GLN A 217 -15.78 -7.58 -7.81
C GLN A 217 -16.73 -8.62 -7.20
N MET A 218 -17.86 -8.90 -7.84
CA MET A 218 -18.75 -9.98 -7.42
C MET A 218 -18.07 -11.34 -7.54
N ALA A 219 -17.39 -11.59 -8.67
CA ALA A 219 -16.61 -12.80 -8.88
C ALA A 219 -15.50 -12.93 -7.82
N TYR A 220 -14.80 -11.83 -7.49
CA TYR A 220 -13.83 -11.79 -6.39
C TYR A 220 -14.47 -12.25 -5.07
N ALA A 221 -15.57 -11.61 -4.66
CA ALA A 221 -16.22 -11.88 -3.38
C ALA A 221 -16.75 -13.32 -3.27
N ILE A 222 -17.32 -13.86 -4.35
CA ILE A 222 -17.79 -15.25 -4.40
C ILE A 222 -16.61 -16.22 -4.33
N LEU A 223 -15.57 -16.01 -5.17
CA LEU A 223 -14.43 -16.92 -5.24
C LEU A 223 -13.63 -16.93 -3.94
N ILE A 224 -13.43 -15.77 -3.30
CA ILE A 224 -12.72 -15.73 -2.02
C ILE A 224 -13.52 -16.48 -0.95
N LEU A 225 -14.85 -16.31 -0.88
CA LEU A 225 -15.70 -17.05 0.06
C LEU A 225 -15.67 -18.55 -0.19
N LEU A 226 -15.89 -19.00 -1.43
CA LEU A 226 -15.87 -20.41 -1.80
C LEU A 226 -14.50 -21.05 -1.55
N SER A 227 -13.41 -20.33 -1.88
CA SER A 227 -12.05 -20.81 -1.66
C SER A 227 -11.73 -21.01 -0.18
N TYR A 228 -12.19 -20.09 0.68
CA TYR A 228 -12.04 -20.23 2.13
C TYR A 228 -12.93 -21.33 2.70
N LEU A 229 -14.19 -21.43 2.27
CA LEU A 229 -15.11 -22.50 2.70
C LEU A 229 -14.54 -23.87 2.35
N TRP A 230 -14.06 -24.05 1.11
CA TRP A 230 -13.45 -25.29 0.66
C TRP A 230 -12.17 -25.59 1.44
N SER A 231 -11.22 -24.66 1.47
CA SER A 231 -9.91 -24.92 2.08
C SER A 231 -10.01 -25.13 3.60
N MET A 232 -10.90 -24.40 4.29
CA MET A 232 -11.15 -24.62 5.72
C MET A 232 -11.96 -25.89 5.98
N SER A 233 -12.82 -26.34 5.06
CA SER A 233 -13.52 -27.62 5.22
C SER A 233 -12.57 -28.82 5.21
N CYS A 234 -11.45 -28.72 4.50
CA CYS A 234 -10.42 -29.75 4.50
C CYS A 234 -9.50 -29.67 5.74
N GLU A 235 -9.29 -28.46 6.29
CA GLU A 235 -8.36 -28.23 7.40
C GLU A 235 -9.01 -28.38 8.79
N LEU A 236 -10.32 -28.15 8.90
CA LEU A 236 -11.05 -28.18 10.17
C LEU A 236 -11.57 -29.59 10.48
N GLU A 237 -11.36 -30.03 11.72
CA GLU A 237 -11.90 -31.28 12.25
C GLU A 237 -13.41 -31.21 12.56
N TYR A 238 -14.03 -30.06 12.32
CA TYR A 238 -15.43 -29.78 12.58
C TYR A 238 -16.08 -29.06 11.40
N SER A 239 -17.42 -29.11 11.34
CA SER A 239 -18.16 -28.49 10.25
C SER A 239 -17.95 -26.97 10.20
N VAL A 240 -17.61 -26.45 9.01
CA VAL A 240 -17.36 -25.02 8.75
C VAL A 240 -18.53 -24.13 9.16
N TRP A 241 -19.76 -24.66 9.14
CA TRP A 241 -20.95 -23.94 9.62
C TRP A 241 -20.86 -23.53 11.09
N ASN A 242 -20.12 -24.27 11.92
CA ASN A 242 -19.90 -23.91 13.32
C ASN A 242 -19.10 -22.59 13.46
N CYS A 243 -18.36 -22.16 12.43
CA CYS A 243 -17.66 -20.87 12.39
C CYS A 243 -18.60 -19.67 12.27
N TYR A 244 -19.88 -19.88 11.95
CA TYR A 244 -20.87 -18.82 11.79
C TYR A 244 -21.88 -18.74 12.96
N LEU A 245 -21.75 -19.63 13.94
CA LEU A 245 -22.65 -19.70 15.09
C LEU A 245 -22.01 -18.99 16.31
N PRO A 246 -22.56 -17.85 16.77
CA PRO A 246 -22.09 -17.22 17.99
C PRO A 246 -22.47 -18.07 19.21
N ARG A 247 -21.54 -18.29 20.13
CA ARG A 247 -21.77 -19.02 21.39
C ARG A 247 -21.22 -18.24 22.57
N LYS A 248 -21.79 -18.38 23.76
CA LYS A 248 -21.29 -17.65 24.95
C LYS A 248 -19.97 -18.29 25.41
N VAL A 249 -18.98 -17.46 25.76
CA VAL A 249 -17.62 -17.95 26.11
C VAL A 249 -17.03 -17.29 27.36
N ALA A 250 -17.50 -16.10 27.77
CA ALA A 250 -17.00 -15.46 28.99
C ALA A 250 -17.68 -16.05 30.23
N LEU A 251 -16.87 -16.50 31.19
CA LEU A 251 -17.30 -17.05 32.47
C LEU A 251 -17.43 -15.93 33.51
N ASP A 252 -18.48 -15.96 34.32
CA ASP A 252 -18.68 -15.14 35.52
C ASP A 252 -17.68 -15.51 36.63
N SER A 253 -17.58 -14.71 37.69
CA SER A 253 -16.89 -15.07 38.95
C SER A 253 -17.44 -16.38 39.57
N GLU A 254 -18.63 -16.81 39.17
CA GLU A 254 -19.29 -18.08 39.53
C GLU A 254 -19.27 -19.14 38.39
N GLY A 255 -18.48 -18.95 37.33
CA GLY A 255 -18.34 -19.92 36.23
C GLY A 255 -19.50 -19.95 35.22
N ARG A 256 -20.42 -18.98 35.24
CA ARG A 256 -21.56 -18.91 34.31
C ARG A 256 -21.20 -18.21 33.00
N GLN A 257 -21.62 -18.75 31.85
CA GLN A 257 -21.30 -18.14 30.55
C GLN A 257 -22.20 -16.91 30.25
N ILE A 258 -21.69 -15.69 30.43
CA ILE A 258 -22.50 -14.45 30.34
C ILE A 258 -22.30 -13.65 29.05
N ALA A 259 -21.08 -13.58 28.51
CA ALA A 259 -20.76 -12.70 27.36
C ALA A 259 -20.21 -13.45 26.14
N TYR A 260 -20.58 -12.96 24.95
CA TYR A 260 -20.07 -13.44 23.65
C TYR A 260 -18.65 -12.92 23.37
N ILE A 261 -18.32 -11.71 23.84
CA ILE A 261 -17.00 -11.07 23.68
C ILE A 261 -16.59 -10.52 25.04
N GLY A 262 -15.33 -10.74 25.43
CA GLY A 262 -14.79 -10.24 26.68
C GLY A 262 -14.69 -8.71 26.71
N PRO A 263 -14.87 -8.06 27.87
CA PRO A 263 -14.83 -6.60 27.99
C PRO A 263 -13.48 -5.99 27.56
N ALA A 264 -12.37 -6.71 27.80
CA ALA A 264 -11.04 -6.30 27.35
C ALA A 264 -10.96 -6.20 25.81
N VAL A 265 -11.42 -7.24 25.11
CA VAL A 265 -11.44 -7.30 23.63
C VAL A 265 -12.27 -6.16 23.05
N LYS A 266 -13.40 -5.84 23.68
CA LYS A 266 -14.26 -4.71 23.29
C LYS A 266 -13.54 -3.37 23.42
N GLY A 267 -12.88 -3.09 24.56
CA GLY A 267 -12.15 -1.84 24.77
C GLY A 267 -10.96 -1.66 23.80
N LEU A 268 -10.20 -2.74 23.57
CA LEU A 268 -9.13 -2.77 22.59
C LEU A 268 -9.65 -2.55 21.16
N ALA A 269 -10.75 -3.20 20.78
CA ALA A 269 -11.35 -3.05 19.45
C ALA A 269 -11.78 -1.61 19.17
N VAL A 270 -12.44 -0.94 20.12
CA VAL A 270 -12.84 0.48 19.96
C VAL A 270 -11.62 1.38 19.74
N THR A 271 -10.55 1.14 20.49
CA THR A 271 -9.30 1.91 20.33
C THR A 271 -8.69 1.70 18.94
N PHE A 272 -8.64 0.45 18.46
CA PHE A 272 -8.11 0.14 17.13
C PHE A 272 -9.02 0.61 15.98
N VAL A 273 -10.34 0.67 16.18
CA VAL A 273 -11.25 1.28 15.20
C VAL A 273 -10.90 2.76 15.02
N GLY A 274 -10.68 3.51 16.11
CA GLY A 274 -10.27 4.92 16.02
C GLY A 274 -8.94 5.10 15.28
N GLN A 275 -7.96 4.24 15.54
CA GLN A 275 -6.68 4.26 14.82
C GLN A 275 -6.84 3.87 13.34
N SER A 276 -7.74 2.92 13.05
CA SER A 276 -8.02 2.48 11.67
C SER A 276 -8.72 3.60 10.89
N LEU A 277 -9.64 4.34 11.50
CA LEU A 277 -10.26 5.51 10.86
C LEU A 277 -9.23 6.57 10.50
N LEU A 278 -8.31 6.89 11.42
CA LEU A 278 -7.24 7.85 11.15
C LEU A 278 -6.35 7.36 10.01
N LYS A 279 -5.97 6.08 10.02
CA LYS A 279 -5.18 5.46 8.96
C LYS A 279 -5.91 5.46 7.62
N HIS A 280 -7.22 5.21 7.60
CA HIS A 280 -8.05 5.26 6.39
C HIS A 280 -8.01 6.66 5.78
N LEU A 281 -8.22 7.70 6.59
CA LEU A 281 -8.16 9.09 6.15
C LEU A 281 -6.78 9.47 5.61
N LEU A 282 -5.71 9.05 6.29
CA LEU A 282 -4.33 9.33 5.88
C LEU A 282 -3.93 8.61 4.59
N THR A 283 -4.49 7.43 4.32
CA THR A 283 -4.08 6.58 3.18
C THR A 283 -4.97 6.70 1.97
N GLN A 284 -6.26 7.00 2.15
CA GLN A 284 -7.26 7.15 1.08
C GLN A 284 -7.66 8.60 0.83
N GLY A 285 -6.98 9.57 1.48
CA GLY A 285 -7.34 10.98 1.40
C GLY A 285 -7.31 11.54 -0.03
N ASP A 286 -6.39 11.07 -0.87
CA ASP A 286 -6.31 11.42 -2.30
C ASP A 286 -7.53 10.92 -3.08
N ASN A 287 -7.89 9.65 -2.90
CA ASN A 287 -9.09 9.07 -3.48
C ASN A 287 -10.36 9.74 -2.97
N MET A 288 -10.41 10.16 -1.70
CA MET A 288 -11.55 10.91 -1.13
C MET A 288 -11.74 12.27 -1.79
N VAL A 289 -10.65 13.04 -1.96
CA VAL A 289 -10.69 14.34 -2.66
C VAL A 289 -11.10 14.13 -4.12
N MET A 290 -10.49 13.17 -4.82
CA MET A 290 -10.83 12.84 -6.20
C MET A 290 -12.29 12.44 -6.35
N ALA A 291 -12.76 11.47 -5.57
CA ALA A 291 -14.13 10.96 -5.64
C ALA A 291 -15.18 12.07 -5.51
N ARG A 292 -14.92 13.08 -4.68
CA ARG A 292 -15.85 14.17 -4.36
C ARG A 292 -15.80 15.36 -5.31
N PHE A 293 -14.61 15.73 -5.78
CA PHE A 293 -14.37 17.01 -6.47
C PHE A 293 -13.92 16.88 -7.92
N ALA A 294 -13.36 15.73 -8.33
CA ALA A 294 -12.87 15.52 -9.69
C ALA A 294 -13.94 14.96 -10.63
N THR A 295 -13.74 15.16 -11.93
CA THR A 295 -14.53 14.57 -13.01
C THR A 295 -14.14 13.11 -13.28
N PRO A 296 -15.01 12.29 -13.91
CA PRO A 296 -14.67 10.92 -14.29
C PRO A 296 -13.40 10.80 -15.15
N ALA A 297 -13.19 11.73 -16.08
CA ALA A 297 -11.99 11.81 -16.89
C ALA A 297 -10.72 12.07 -16.04
N GLU A 298 -10.76 13.03 -15.12
CA GLU A 298 -9.64 13.32 -14.22
C GLU A 298 -9.33 12.14 -13.29
N MET A 299 -10.35 11.44 -12.80
CA MET A 299 -10.16 10.19 -12.03
C MET A 299 -9.48 9.11 -12.87
N GLY A 300 -9.87 8.97 -14.14
CA GLY A 300 -9.26 8.03 -15.06
C GLY A 300 -7.78 8.31 -15.28
N ILE A 301 -7.44 9.57 -15.57
CA ILE A 301 -6.06 10.00 -15.78
C ILE A 301 -5.24 9.82 -14.51
N PHE A 302 -5.76 10.24 -13.34
CA PHE A 302 -5.05 10.10 -12.07
C PHE A 302 -4.85 8.65 -11.65
N ALA A 303 -5.88 7.80 -11.79
CA ALA A 303 -5.79 6.38 -11.45
C ALA A 303 -4.81 5.65 -12.39
N PHE A 304 -4.83 5.99 -13.68
CA PHE A 304 -3.84 5.50 -14.64
C PHE A 304 -2.44 5.94 -14.23
N VAL A 305 -2.17 7.25 -14.12
CA VAL A 305 -0.82 7.74 -13.80
C VAL A 305 -0.33 7.24 -12.45
N THR A 306 -1.19 7.17 -11.43
CA THR A 306 -0.78 6.67 -10.11
C THR A 306 -0.40 5.19 -10.15
N ASN A 307 -1.08 4.37 -10.97
CA ASN A 307 -0.75 2.95 -11.10
C ASN A 307 0.54 2.70 -11.90
N TYR A 308 0.81 3.53 -12.90
CA TYR A 308 1.94 3.35 -13.83
C TYR A 308 3.17 4.13 -13.38
N GLY A 309 2.98 5.39 -13.00
CA GLY A 309 4.03 6.27 -12.49
C GLY A 309 4.63 5.78 -11.18
N SER A 310 3.88 5.05 -10.34
CA SER A 310 4.41 4.47 -9.09
C SER A 310 5.28 3.23 -9.28
N ILE A 311 5.40 2.68 -10.50
CA ILE A 311 6.16 1.45 -10.75
C ILE A 311 7.60 1.54 -10.22
N PRO A 312 8.39 2.59 -10.53
CA PRO A 312 9.75 2.67 -10.03
C PRO A 312 9.80 2.69 -8.49
N ALA A 313 8.87 3.40 -7.85
CA ALA A 313 8.77 3.42 -6.39
C ALA A 313 8.41 2.05 -5.81
N ARG A 314 7.49 1.32 -6.43
CA ARG A 314 7.05 -0.01 -5.96
C ARG A 314 8.12 -1.09 -6.15
N ILE A 315 8.91 -1.01 -7.21
CA ILE A 315 9.95 -2.00 -7.52
C ILE A 315 11.24 -1.73 -6.74
N VAL A 316 11.60 -0.45 -6.54
CA VAL A 316 12.90 -0.08 -5.97
C VAL A 316 12.79 0.50 -4.57
N PHE A 317 11.98 1.55 -4.39
CA PHE A 317 11.94 2.29 -3.12
C PHE A 317 11.23 1.51 -2.00
N LEU A 318 10.12 0.83 -2.31
CA LEU A 318 9.34 0.11 -1.32
C LEU A 318 10.13 -1.05 -0.65
N PRO A 319 10.79 -1.97 -1.40
CA PRO A 319 11.60 -3.01 -0.76
C PRO A 319 12.78 -2.44 0.05
N LEU A 320 13.36 -1.33 -0.41
CA LEU A 320 14.44 -0.65 0.27
C LEU A 320 13.97 0.00 1.58
N GLU A 321 12.77 0.60 1.57
CA GLU A 321 12.12 1.14 2.77
C GLU A 321 11.87 0.03 3.79
N GLU A 322 11.29 -1.10 3.38
CA GLU A 322 11.04 -2.26 4.26
C GLU A 322 12.33 -2.83 4.85
N ALA A 323 13.37 -2.99 4.02
CA ALA A 323 14.69 -3.44 4.45
C ALA A 323 15.32 -2.47 5.47
N SER A 324 15.21 -1.16 5.23
CA SER A 324 15.72 -0.14 6.15
C SER A 324 14.98 -0.17 7.49
N ARG A 325 13.66 -0.31 7.49
CA ARG A 325 12.83 -0.44 8.70
C ARG A 325 13.24 -1.64 9.54
N ALA A 326 13.45 -2.80 8.89
CA ALA A 326 13.89 -4.01 9.56
C ALA A 326 15.29 -3.87 10.17
N MET A 327 16.21 -3.18 9.47
CA MET A 327 17.56 -2.88 9.95
C MET A 327 17.52 -1.95 11.17
N PHE A 328 16.82 -0.81 11.08
CA PHE A 328 16.69 0.16 12.18
C PHE A 328 16.05 -0.47 13.42
N SER A 329 14.99 -1.26 13.26
CA SER A 329 14.32 -1.97 14.36
C SER A 329 15.27 -2.91 15.12
N LYS A 330 16.18 -3.60 14.41
CA LYS A 330 17.19 -4.46 15.03
C LYS A 330 18.25 -3.67 15.78
N MET A 331 18.69 -2.52 15.25
CA MET A 331 19.66 -1.66 15.94
C MET A 331 19.08 -1.07 17.23
N VAL A 332 17.81 -0.68 17.25
CA VAL A 332 17.12 -0.22 18.47
C VAL A 332 16.96 -1.35 19.49
N SER A 333 16.62 -2.57 19.05
CA SER A 333 16.37 -3.70 19.96
C SER A 333 17.62 -4.32 20.60
N ARG A 334 18.83 -4.00 20.12
CA ARG A 334 20.08 -4.57 20.63
C ARG A 334 20.47 -4.03 22.01
N ASP A 335 19.93 -2.89 22.41
CA ASP A 335 20.33 -2.23 23.64
C ASP A 335 19.40 -2.54 24.83
N GLY A 336 19.44 -3.81 25.25
CA GLY A 336 18.87 -4.24 26.52
C GLY A 336 19.81 -4.08 27.71
N GLY A 337 21.00 -3.49 27.55
CA GLY A 337 22.11 -3.75 28.49
C GLY A 337 23.19 -2.69 28.72
N SER A 338 23.27 -1.55 28.01
CA SER A 338 24.25 -0.52 28.41
C SER A 338 23.88 0.89 27.98
N ALA A 339 23.81 1.77 28.99
CA ALA A 339 23.53 3.20 28.89
C ALA A 339 22.07 3.57 28.56
N ARG A 340 21.17 3.31 29.53
CA ARG A 340 19.96 4.12 29.67
C ARG A 340 20.42 5.56 29.92
N VAL A 341 20.30 6.40 28.90
CA VAL A 341 20.18 7.85 29.12
C VAL A 341 18.90 8.01 29.97
N ASP A 342 18.99 8.70 31.11
CA ASP A 342 17.91 8.91 32.10
C ASP A 342 16.69 9.72 31.57
N SER A 343 16.53 9.79 30.25
CA SER A 343 15.41 10.43 29.56
C SER A 343 14.31 9.39 29.31
N PRO A 344 13.16 9.41 30.02
CA PRO A 344 12.06 8.47 29.81
C PRO A 344 11.37 8.56 28.43
N ASP A 345 11.85 9.46 27.56
CA ASP A 345 11.22 9.83 26.30
C ASP A 345 11.99 9.37 25.04
N LEU A 346 13.11 8.63 25.16
CA LEU A 346 13.88 8.10 24.03
C LEU A 346 14.04 6.58 24.08
N MET A 347 13.65 5.89 23.00
CA MET A 347 14.10 4.52 22.75
C MET A 347 15.56 4.62 22.28
N GLY A 348 16.49 4.24 23.15
CA GLY A 348 17.92 4.43 22.93
C GLY A 348 18.50 3.49 21.89
N MET A 349 19.40 4.02 21.07
CA MET A 349 20.33 3.27 20.23
C MET A 349 21.73 3.64 20.73
N SER A 350 22.66 2.68 20.81
CA SER A 350 24.05 2.98 21.18
C SER A 350 24.65 4.06 20.29
N ALA A 351 25.56 4.88 20.81
CA ALA A 351 26.19 5.97 20.05
C ALA A 351 26.86 5.47 18.76
N ASP A 352 27.43 4.26 18.77
CA ASP A 352 28.04 3.64 17.59
C ASP A 352 26.98 3.20 16.56
N ASP A 353 25.91 2.55 17.02
CA ASP A 353 24.79 2.13 16.17
C ASP A 353 24.08 3.37 15.57
N ALA A 354 24.01 4.48 16.31
CA ALA A 354 23.47 5.73 15.81
C ALA A 354 24.36 6.34 14.71
N ARG A 355 25.70 6.29 14.84
CA ARG A 355 26.61 6.71 13.76
C ARG A 355 26.42 5.87 12.50
N ILE A 356 26.25 4.56 12.66
CA ILE A 356 25.92 3.63 11.57
C ILE A 356 24.58 4.01 10.95
N ALA A 357 23.54 4.24 11.76
CA ALA A 357 22.23 4.63 11.28
C ALA A 357 22.27 5.96 10.50
N ARG A 358 23.07 6.95 10.95
CA ARG A 358 23.31 8.20 10.22
C ARG A 358 23.95 7.94 8.86
N HIS A 359 24.95 7.07 8.81
CA HIS A 359 25.60 6.70 7.55
C HIS A 359 24.62 5.99 6.61
N VAL A 360 23.85 5.02 7.10
CA VAL A 360 22.79 4.34 6.34
C VAL A 360 21.75 5.32 5.82
N LEU A 361 21.25 6.24 6.64
CA LEU A 361 20.30 7.28 6.21
C LEU A 361 20.87 8.15 5.10
N THR A 362 22.14 8.55 5.20
CA THR A 362 22.81 9.37 4.18
C THR A 362 22.98 8.60 2.87
N THR A 363 23.42 7.35 2.95
CA THR A 363 23.57 6.44 1.80
C THR A 363 22.21 6.17 1.14
N LEU A 364 21.16 5.89 1.91
CA LEU A 364 19.81 5.72 1.39
C LEU A 364 19.30 7.01 0.73
N GLY A 365 19.47 8.16 1.36
CA GLY A 365 19.10 9.45 0.77
C GLY A 365 19.79 9.71 -0.57
N LYS A 366 21.09 9.42 -0.64
CA LYS A 366 21.87 9.54 -1.87
C LYS A 366 21.41 8.58 -2.97
N LEU A 367 21.13 7.33 -2.63
CA LEU A 367 20.57 6.35 -3.56
C LEU A 367 19.23 6.82 -4.15
N HIS A 368 18.32 7.29 -3.31
CA HIS A 368 17.00 7.77 -3.74
C HIS A 368 17.12 9.03 -4.60
N LEU A 369 18.02 9.96 -4.29
CA LEU A 369 18.24 11.16 -5.10
C LEU A 369 18.92 10.85 -6.44
N LEU A 370 19.87 9.90 -6.49
CA LEU A 370 20.48 9.45 -7.74
C LEU A 370 19.45 8.82 -8.68
N ILE A 371 18.69 7.85 -8.17
CA ILE A 371 17.63 7.19 -8.95
C ILE A 371 16.53 8.20 -9.31
N GLY A 372 16.15 9.04 -8.36
CA GLY A 372 15.17 10.10 -8.54
C GLY A 372 15.57 11.08 -9.64
N ALA A 373 16.81 11.58 -9.65
CA ALA A 373 17.30 12.51 -10.67
C ALA A 373 17.23 11.90 -12.08
N THR A 374 17.66 10.63 -12.23
CA THR A 374 17.55 9.90 -13.49
C THR A 374 16.09 9.74 -13.91
N LEU A 375 15.21 9.31 -12.99
CA LEU A 375 13.79 9.14 -13.28
C LEU A 375 13.08 10.47 -13.62
N VAL A 376 13.50 11.58 -13.01
CA VAL A 376 12.98 12.90 -13.35
C VAL A 376 13.36 13.22 -14.79
N VAL A 377 14.65 13.24 -15.13
CA VAL A 377 15.08 13.66 -16.48
C VAL A 377 14.53 12.75 -17.58
N PHE A 378 14.78 11.45 -17.47
CA PHE A 378 14.35 10.51 -18.50
C PHE A 378 12.83 10.31 -18.47
N GLY A 379 12.22 10.24 -17.30
CA GLY A 379 10.78 10.03 -17.16
C GLY A 379 9.98 11.21 -17.70
N THR A 380 10.34 12.45 -17.40
CA THR A 380 9.61 13.62 -17.91
C THR A 380 9.71 13.75 -19.43
N LEU A 381 10.89 13.46 -19.99
CA LEU A 381 11.12 13.62 -21.44
C LEU A 381 10.54 12.46 -22.26
N LEU A 382 10.56 11.24 -21.73
CA LEU A 382 10.04 10.06 -22.43
C LEU A 382 8.56 9.79 -22.17
N SER A 383 7.94 10.48 -21.20
CA SER A 383 6.52 10.30 -20.85
C SER A 383 5.60 10.34 -22.09
N PRO A 384 5.66 11.36 -22.97
CA PRO A 384 4.78 11.40 -24.15
C PRO A 384 5.03 10.23 -25.12
N THR A 385 6.30 9.88 -25.34
CA THR A 385 6.70 8.78 -26.24
C THR A 385 6.22 7.43 -25.71
N LEU A 386 6.39 7.17 -24.41
CA LEU A 386 5.93 5.94 -23.74
C LEU A 386 4.41 5.80 -23.78
N LEU A 387 3.69 6.88 -23.53
CA LEU A 387 2.22 6.89 -23.58
C LEU A 387 1.68 6.63 -24.98
N SER A 388 2.41 7.05 -26.01
CA SER A 388 2.04 6.82 -27.40
C SER A 388 2.04 5.33 -27.77
N PHE A 389 2.88 4.50 -27.15
CA PHE A 389 2.88 3.04 -27.33
C PHE A 389 1.70 2.36 -26.65
N ILE A 390 1.14 2.97 -25.61
CA ILE A 390 0.00 2.44 -24.85
C ILE A 390 -1.35 2.90 -25.46
N GLY A 391 -1.31 3.79 -26.47
CA GLY A 391 -2.50 4.37 -27.08
C GLY A 391 -3.18 5.44 -26.21
N GLN A 392 -2.46 5.99 -25.22
CA GLN A 392 -2.94 7.02 -24.30
C GLN A 392 -2.15 8.33 -24.50
N GLY A 393 -2.03 8.78 -25.75
CA GLY A 393 -1.26 9.97 -26.14
C GLY A 393 -1.89 11.31 -25.74
N ASP A 394 -2.83 11.29 -24.79
CA ASP A 394 -3.58 12.47 -24.40
C ASP A 394 -2.69 13.43 -23.60
N SER A 395 -2.75 14.73 -23.92
CA SER A 395 -1.84 15.72 -23.36
C SER A 395 -1.97 15.81 -21.83
N ALA A 396 -3.20 15.67 -21.31
CA ALA A 396 -3.47 15.64 -19.89
C ALA A 396 -2.82 14.45 -19.17
N VAL A 397 -2.76 13.27 -19.80
CA VAL A 397 -2.08 12.09 -19.24
C VAL A 397 -0.57 12.31 -19.21
N ALA A 398 -0.01 12.89 -20.27
CA ALA A 398 1.42 13.20 -20.35
C ALA A 398 1.85 14.24 -19.29
N HIS A 399 1.08 15.30 -19.08
CA HIS A 399 1.36 16.30 -18.05
C HIS A 399 1.28 15.72 -16.64
N THR A 400 0.26 14.89 -16.36
CA THR A 400 0.12 14.24 -15.05
C THR A 400 1.24 13.23 -14.80
N LEU A 401 1.65 12.46 -15.81
CA LEU A 401 2.78 11.52 -15.70
C LEU A 401 4.10 12.26 -15.49
N THR A 402 4.30 13.39 -16.18
CA THR A 402 5.46 14.27 -15.99
C THR A 402 5.51 14.79 -14.55
N ALA A 403 4.39 15.30 -14.02
CA ALA A 403 4.30 15.70 -12.61
C ALA A 403 4.61 14.54 -11.66
N TYR A 404 4.20 13.32 -12.02
CA TYR A 404 4.48 12.12 -11.23
C TYR A 404 5.96 11.75 -11.22
N CYS A 405 6.68 11.92 -12.34
CA CYS A 405 8.13 11.71 -12.39
C CYS A 405 8.86 12.66 -11.43
N ILE A 406 8.40 13.91 -11.29
CA ILE A 406 8.94 14.88 -10.32
C ILE A 406 8.55 14.50 -8.88
N TYR A 407 7.39 13.87 -8.69
CA TYR A 407 6.92 13.39 -7.38
C TYR A 407 7.73 12.19 -6.83
N LEU A 408 8.29 11.34 -7.69
CA LEU A 408 9.03 10.12 -7.28
C LEU A 408 10.17 10.37 -6.27
N PRO A 409 11.08 11.36 -6.45
CA PRO A 409 12.08 11.70 -5.44
C PRO A 409 11.50 12.05 -4.07
N PHE A 410 10.39 12.80 -4.02
CA PHE A 410 9.71 13.15 -2.75
C PHE A 410 9.14 11.90 -2.07
N MET A 411 8.50 11.02 -2.84
CA MET A 411 8.00 9.76 -2.33
C MET A 411 9.12 8.88 -1.75
N GLY A 412 10.23 8.74 -2.47
CA GLY A 412 11.39 7.97 -2.03
C GLY A 412 12.02 8.52 -0.75
N MET A 413 12.22 9.84 -0.67
CA MET A 413 12.77 10.48 0.54
C MET A 413 11.84 10.33 1.74
N ASN A 414 10.53 10.50 1.55
CA ASN A 414 9.57 10.34 2.63
C ASN A 414 9.61 8.92 3.22
N GLY A 415 9.65 7.89 2.38
CA GLY A 415 9.57 6.49 2.80
C GLY A 415 10.64 6.11 3.84
N PHE A 416 11.92 6.30 3.52
CA PHE A 416 13.00 5.86 4.43
C PHE A 416 13.13 6.75 5.68
N LEU A 417 12.82 8.05 5.59
CA LEU A 417 12.84 8.94 6.74
C LEU A 417 11.75 8.57 7.74
N GLU A 418 10.52 8.33 7.26
CA GLU A 418 9.43 7.85 8.11
C GLU A 418 9.72 6.47 8.68
N ALA A 419 10.29 5.56 7.89
CA ALA A 419 10.71 4.24 8.36
C ALA A 419 11.64 4.35 9.57
N PHE A 420 12.63 5.24 9.53
CA PHE A 420 13.53 5.49 10.66
C PHE A 420 12.79 6.10 11.86
N VAL A 421 12.01 7.16 11.65
CA VAL A 421 11.24 7.83 12.71
C VAL A 421 10.33 6.83 13.44
N HIS A 422 9.64 5.95 12.71
CA HIS A 422 8.77 4.93 13.28
C HIS A 422 9.51 3.87 14.11
N CYS A 423 10.81 3.65 13.87
CA CYS A 423 11.61 2.70 14.65
C CYS A 423 12.11 3.31 15.97
N VAL A 424 12.40 4.61 16.00
CA VAL A 424 13.01 5.27 17.16
C VAL A 424 12.02 6.07 18.03
N ALA A 425 10.84 6.40 17.49
CA ALA A 425 9.84 7.19 18.20
C ALA A 425 9.17 6.41 19.33
N THR A 426 9.04 7.03 20.50
CA THR A 426 8.26 6.47 21.61
C THR A 426 6.75 6.53 21.33
N LYS A 427 5.93 5.81 22.10
CA LYS A 427 4.46 5.79 21.93
C LYS A 427 3.83 7.20 21.90
N LYS A 428 4.27 8.08 22.81
CA LYS A 428 3.79 9.48 22.87
C LYS A 428 4.21 10.27 21.63
N GLN A 429 5.45 10.12 21.20
CA GLN A 429 5.97 10.78 20.01
C GLN A 429 5.29 10.27 18.74
N LEU A 430 5.04 8.96 18.64
CA LEU A 430 4.34 8.33 17.53
C LEU A 430 2.92 8.88 17.38
N PHE A 431 2.19 9.05 18.49
CA PHE A 431 0.88 9.69 18.48
C PHE A 431 0.98 11.14 17.95
N ARG A 432 1.93 11.92 18.47
CA ARG A 432 2.19 13.29 18.00
C ARG A 432 2.54 13.35 16.52
N ILE A 433 3.37 12.43 16.02
CA ILE A 433 3.69 12.28 14.60
C ILE A 433 2.41 12.05 13.81
N SER A 434 1.58 11.07 14.20
CA SER A 434 0.31 10.78 13.51
C SER A 434 -0.66 11.97 13.51
N THR A 435 -0.71 12.76 14.59
CA THR A 435 -1.52 13.99 14.63
C THR A 435 -1.02 15.03 13.62
N TRP A 436 0.29 15.28 13.54
CA TRP A 436 0.85 16.21 12.55
C TRP A 436 0.65 15.72 11.11
N MET A 437 0.78 14.41 10.87
CA MET A 437 0.48 13.82 9.56
C MET A 437 -0.98 14.08 9.16
N ALA A 438 -1.92 13.99 10.10
CA ALA A 438 -3.32 14.29 9.85
C ALA A 438 -3.54 15.78 9.52
N CYS A 439 -2.85 16.69 10.21
CA CYS A 439 -2.87 18.12 9.87
C CYS A 439 -2.34 18.37 8.46
N PHE A 440 -1.25 17.72 8.05
CA PHE A 440 -0.72 17.84 6.69
C PHE A 440 -1.70 17.32 5.64
N THR A 441 -2.44 16.24 5.91
CA THR A 441 -3.52 15.77 5.03
C THR A 441 -4.63 16.80 4.86
N VAL A 442 -4.98 17.57 5.89
CA VAL A 442 -5.96 18.67 5.76
C VAL A 442 -5.42 19.79 4.87
N VAL A 443 -4.18 20.22 5.08
CA VAL A 443 -3.52 21.25 4.24
C VAL A 443 -3.44 20.79 2.79
N TYR A 444 -3.04 19.53 2.57
CA TYR A 444 -3.06 18.87 1.28
C TYR A 444 -4.44 18.89 0.64
N ALA A 445 -5.49 18.50 1.36
CA ALA A 445 -6.84 18.41 0.82
C ALA A 445 -7.36 19.79 0.37
N LEU A 446 -7.09 20.84 1.16
CA LEU A 446 -7.44 22.21 0.78
C LEU A 446 -6.71 22.67 -0.48
N PHE A 447 -5.40 22.40 -0.56
CA PHE A 447 -4.59 22.74 -1.72
C PHE A 447 -4.99 21.94 -2.97
N ALA A 448 -5.33 20.66 -2.81
CA ALA A 448 -5.81 19.78 -3.86
C ALA A 448 -7.14 20.28 -4.46
N VAL A 449 -8.10 20.69 -3.62
CA VAL A 449 -9.36 21.29 -4.08
C VAL A 449 -9.11 22.59 -4.84
N GLN A 450 -8.20 23.44 -4.34
CA GLN A 450 -7.82 24.68 -5.04
C GLN A 450 -7.18 24.41 -6.41
N MET A 451 -6.35 23.37 -6.52
CA MET A 451 -5.72 22.98 -7.79
C MET A 451 -6.73 22.40 -8.80
N LEU A 452 -7.72 21.64 -8.32
CA LEU A 452 -8.79 21.10 -9.15
C LEU A 452 -9.74 22.19 -9.67
N HIS A 453 -10.28 23.03 -8.78
CA HIS A 453 -11.35 23.98 -9.13
C HIS A 453 -10.87 25.39 -9.45
N GLY A 454 -9.88 25.89 -8.70
CA GLY A 454 -9.38 27.25 -8.86
C GLY A 454 -8.50 27.39 -10.11
N PHE A 455 -7.46 26.57 -10.18
CA PHE A 455 -6.45 26.66 -11.24
C PHE A 455 -6.71 25.75 -12.45
N LYS A 456 -7.66 24.81 -12.35
CA LYS A 456 -8.00 23.83 -13.40
C LYS A 456 -6.79 23.03 -13.92
N PHE A 457 -5.84 22.71 -13.04
CA PHE A 457 -4.72 21.81 -13.36
C PHE A 457 -5.13 20.33 -13.43
N GLY A 458 -6.40 20.02 -13.13
CA GLY A 458 -6.97 18.68 -13.19
C GLY A 458 -6.17 17.65 -12.40
N SER A 459 -5.95 16.47 -12.99
CA SER A 459 -5.22 15.37 -12.37
C SER A 459 -3.74 15.67 -12.09
N ALA A 460 -3.09 16.54 -12.88
CA ALA A 460 -1.71 16.97 -12.61
C ALA A 460 -1.63 17.81 -11.33
N GLY A 461 -2.62 18.68 -11.10
CA GLY A 461 -2.74 19.47 -9.88
C GLY A 461 -2.84 18.62 -8.61
N MET A 462 -3.49 17.46 -8.69
CA MET A 462 -3.57 16.49 -7.60
C MET A 462 -2.22 15.86 -7.26
N VAL A 463 -1.41 15.56 -8.27
CA VAL A 463 -0.04 15.06 -8.07
C VAL A 463 0.83 16.13 -7.41
N VAL A 464 0.72 17.39 -7.87
CA VAL A 464 1.44 18.52 -7.26
C VAL A 464 1.02 18.73 -5.80
N ALA A 465 -0.27 18.57 -5.49
CA ALA A 465 -0.74 18.62 -4.10
C ALA A 465 -0.12 17.49 -3.26
N ASN A 466 0.00 16.28 -3.80
CA ASN A 466 0.69 15.18 -3.13
C ASN A 466 2.18 15.48 -2.90
N MET A 467 2.84 16.21 -3.82
CA MET A 467 4.23 16.66 -3.63
C MET A 467 4.34 17.61 -2.43
N LEU A 468 3.41 18.57 -2.30
CA LEU A 468 3.35 19.44 -1.12
C LEU A 468 3.18 18.63 0.17
N ASN A 469 2.27 17.65 0.17
CA ASN A 469 2.06 16.78 1.32
C ASN A 469 3.36 16.05 1.71
N MET A 470 4.03 15.40 0.75
CA MET A 470 5.30 14.71 1.02
C MET A 470 6.40 15.67 1.46
N ALA A 471 6.48 16.88 0.91
CA ALA A 471 7.45 17.89 1.32
C ALA A 471 7.28 18.29 2.80
N LEU A 472 6.04 18.52 3.25
CA LEU A 472 5.73 18.81 4.65
C LEU A 472 6.13 17.65 5.57
N ARG A 473 5.83 16.41 5.15
CA ARG A 473 6.18 15.19 5.90
C ARG A 473 7.69 15.00 6.01
N ILE A 474 8.42 15.18 4.90
CA ILE A 474 9.88 15.16 4.87
C ILE A 474 10.45 16.21 5.83
N GLY A 475 9.96 17.46 5.77
CA GLY A 475 10.41 18.54 6.64
C GLY A 475 10.20 18.23 8.13
N TYR A 476 9.05 17.66 8.49
CA TYR A 476 8.76 17.25 9.87
C TYR A 476 9.65 16.09 10.32
N CYS A 477 9.79 15.04 9.51
CA CYS A 477 10.66 13.89 9.81
C CYS A 477 12.13 14.32 9.93
N TRP A 478 12.59 15.18 9.03
CA TRP A 478 13.95 15.72 9.06
C TRP A 478 14.24 16.48 10.36
N ARG A 479 13.29 17.34 10.79
CA ARG A 479 13.38 18.06 12.06
C ARG A 479 13.43 17.09 13.24
N PHE A 480 12.57 16.08 13.26
CA PHE A 480 12.55 15.07 14.32
C PHE A 480 13.87 14.31 14.40
N ILE A 481 14.38 13.82 13.27
CA ILE A 481 15.64 13.08 13.19
C ILE A 481 16.81 13.94 13.67
N SER A 482 16.89 15.18 13.22
CA SER A 482 17.95 16.11 13.62
C SER A 482 17.95 16.39 15.13
N GLN A 483 16.76 16.54 15.72
CA GLN A 483 16.61 16.71 17.17
C GLN A 483 16.98 15.44 17.94
N TRP A 484 16.57 14.27 17.44
CA TRP A 484 16.89 12.98 18.06
C TRP A 484 18.40 12.72 18.11
N PHE A 485 19.13 12.95 17.00
CA PHE A 485 20.59 12.81 16.97
C PHE A 485 21.30 13.79 17.92
N SER A 486 20.78 15.02 18.02
CA SER A 486 21.32 16.02 18.95
C SER A 486 21.08 15.64 20.41
N GLN A 487 19.93 15.05 20.73
CA GLN A 487 19.62 14.57 22.09
C GLN A 487 20.48 13.37 22.50
N LEU A 488 20.89 12.54 21.54
CA LEU A 488 21.75 11.39 21.77
C LEU A 488 23.25 11.77 21.93
N GLY A 489 23.62 13.03 21.72
CA GLY A 489 25.01 13.50 21.86
C GLY A 489 25.95 13.06 20.72
N VAL A 490 25.43 12.48 19.63
CA VAL A 490 26.23 11.98 18.48
C VAL A 490 26.50 13.06 17.43
N GLY A 491 26.10 14.31 17.72
CA GLY A 491 26.27 15.48 16.86
C GLY A 491 25.06 15.74 15.96
N ARG A 492 25.28 16.48 14.85
CA ARG A 492 24.22 16.77 13.88
C ARG A 492 23.80 15.49 13.15
N GLY A 493 22.49 15.40 12.85
CA GLY A 493 21.90 14.33 12.05
C GLY A 493 22.43 14.28 10.60
N PRO A 494 21.83 13.45 9.73
CA PRO A 494 22.25 13.39 8.34
C PRO A 494 22.21 14.78 7.69
N GLN A 495 23.21 15.10 6.87
CA GLN A 495 23.27 16.39 6.16
C GLN A 495 22.72 16.22 4.75
N PHE A 496 21.85 17.14 4.33
CA PHE A 496 21.25 17.09 2.99
C PHE A 496 22.31 17.24 1.89
N SER A 497 23.34 18.07 2.13
CA SER A 497 24.49 18.23 1.21
C SER A 497 25.23 16.92 0.95
N ALA A 498 25.31 16.03 1.95
CA ALA A 498 25.96 14.73 1.81
C ALA A 498 25.10 13.70 1.04
N MET A 499 23.80 13.96 0.92
CA MET A 499 22.88 13.13 0.13
C MET A 499 22.86 13.53 -1.35
N LEU A 500 23.28 14.75 -1.70
CA LEU A 500 23.25 15.20 -3.09
C LEU A 500 24.20 14.36 -3.97
N PRO A 501 23.75 13.98 -5.18
CA PRO A 501 24.62 13.39 -6.18
C PRO A 501 25.83 14.28 -6.50
N HIS A 502 26.94 13.65 -6.89
CA HIS A 502 28.10 14.39 -7.38
C HIS A 502 27.70 15.32 -8.56
N PRO A 503 28.16 16.58 -8.63
CA PRO A 503 27.78 17.52 -9.68
C PRO A 503 28.00 17.01 -11.10
N ALA A 504 29.03 16.19 -11.31
CA ALA A 504 29.29 15.55 -12.61
C ALA A 504 28.14 14.63 -13.07
N VAL A 505 27.53 13.88 -12.15
CA VAL A 505 26.38 13.01 -12.44
C VAL A 505 25.13 13.85 -12.76
N LEU A 506 24.93 14.95 -12.04
CA LEU A 506 23.84 15.88 -12.35
C LEU A 506 24.04 16.52 -13.73
N TYR A 507 25.26 16.93 -14.05
CA TYR A 507 25.61 17.49 -15.34
C TYR A 507 25.38 16.48 -16.48
N THR A 508 25.80 15.23 -16.32
CA THR A 508 25.59 14.19 -17.34
C THR A 508 24.12 13.84 -17.51
N CYS A 509 23.33 13.82 -16.42
CA CYS A 509 21.87 13.71 -16.49
C CYS A 509 21.26 14.86 -17.29
N LEU A 510 21.59 16.12 -16.96
CA LEU A 510 21.06 17.30 -17.64
C LEU A 510 21.46 17.34 -19.12
N LEU A 511 22.72 17.03 -19.44
CA LEU A 511 23.22 16.95 -20.80
C LEU A 511 22.49 15.86 -21.60
N SER A 512 22.31 14.68 -21.02
CA SER A 512 21.51 13.60 -21.62
C SER A 512 20.08 14.06 -21.89
N GLY A 513 19.49 14.78 -20.94
CA GLY A 513 18.16 15.37 -21.10
C GLY A 513 18.08 16.39 -22.23
N ALA A 514 19.09 17.28 -22.36
CA ALA A 514 19.16 18.25 -23.43
C ALA A 514 19.29 17.57 -24.81
N VAL A 515 20.08 16.50 -24.91
CA VAL A 515 20.20 15.69 -26.14
C VAL A 515 18.88 15.03 -26.50
N ILE A 516 18.16 14.46 -25.52
CA ILE A 516 16.83 13.87 -25.75
C ILE A 516 15.83 14.92 -26.19
N LEU A 517 15.83 16.09 -25.55
CA LEU A 517 14.95 17.20 -25.93
C LEU A 517 15.24 17.66 -27.36
N ALA A 518 16.50 17.84 -27.72
CA ALA A 518 16.90 18.15 -29.09
C ALA A 518 16.41 17.07 -30.07
N ALA A 519 16.63 15.78 -29.76
CA ALA A 519 16.16 14.67 -30.59
C ALA A 519 14.63 14.69 -30.76
N LEU A 520 13.86 14.98 -29.71
CA LEU A 520 12.40 15.09 -29.77
C LEU A 520 11.93 16.29 -30.63
N THR A 521 12.70 17.38 -30.68
CA THR A 521 12.39 18.55 -31.52
C THR A 521 12.77 18.36 -32.99
N PHE A 522 13.87 17.67 -33.27
CA PHE A 522 14.40 17.50 -34.63
C PHE A 522 13.87 16.26 -35.35
N ILE A 523 13.51 15.20 -34.63
CA ILE A 523 13.03 13.93 -35.20
C ILE A 523 11.50 13.91 -35.14
N SER A 524 10.85 13.83 -36.30
CA SER A 524 9.40 13.66 -36.39
C SER A 524 8.95 12.39 -35.67
N GLN A 525 8.12 12.56 -34.65
CA GLN A 525 7.52 11.47 -33.86
C GLN A 525 6.26 10.88 -34.54
N GLN A 526 6.04 11.13 -35.84
CA GLN A 526 4.92 10.54 -36.57
C GLN A 526 5.15 9.05 -36.84
N ASP A 527 6.38 8.66 -37.13
CA ASP A 527 6.73 7.27 -37.43
C ASP A 527 7.06 6.46 -36.16
N LEU A 528 6.52 5.25 -36.08
CA LEU A 528 6.80 4.31 -34.97
C LEU A 528 8.31 3.98 -34.87
N ILE A 529 8.99 3.91 -36.01
CA ILE A 529 10.43 3.64 -36.11
C ILE A 529 11.21 4.78 -35.45
N ASN A 530 10.83 6.04 -35.69
CA ASN A 530 11.48 7.20 -35.09
C ASN A 530 11.25 7.27 -33.58
N ARG A 531 10.05 6.89 -33.10
CA ARG A 531 9.78 6.75 -31.67
C ARG A 531 10.65 5.67 -31.02
N ALA A 532 10.74 4.51 -31.66
CA ALA A 532 11.58 3.41 -31.19
C ALA A 532 13.07 3.77 -31.19
N ALA A 533 13.54 4.47 -32.22
CA ALA A 533 14.91 4.96 -32.31
C ALA A 533 15.21 6.00 -31.22
N THR A 534 14.30 6.93 -30.95
CA THR A 534 14.43 7.92 -29.86
C THR A 534 14.51 7.22 -28.51
N LEU A 535 13.69 6.18 -28.29
CA LEU A 535 13.72 5.39 -27.07
C LEU A 535 15.02 4.60 -26.92
N ALA A 536 15.52 3.98 -27.99
CA ALA A 536 16.79 3.26 -28.00
C ALA A 536 17.99 4.19 -27.74
N ALA A 537 18.02 5.38 -28.37
CA ALA A 537 19.03 6.39 -28.11
C ALA A 537 19.00 6.87 -26.65
N SER A 538 17.80 7.09 -26.10
CA SER A 538 17.62 7.47 -24.70
C SER A 538 18.07 6.37 -23.74
N ALA A 539 17.84 5.09 -24.07
CA ALA A 539 18.36 3.96 -23.30
C ALA A 539 19.90 3.93 -23.31
N GLY A 540 20.53 4.21 -24.45
CA GLY A 540 21.98 4.37 -24.57
C GLY A 540 22.52 5.49 -23.65
N LEU A 541 21.87 6.66 -23.65
CA LEU A 541 22.22 7.76 -22.74
C LEU A 541 22.01 7.39 -21.27
N GLY A 542 20.99 6.59 -20.95
CA GLY A 542 20.77 6.03 -19.62
C GLY A 542 21.94 5.16 -19.16
N ILE A 543 22.52 4.34 -20.05
CA ILE A 543 23.71 3.53 -19.77
C ILE A 543 24.93 4.43 -19.48
N VAL A 544 25.08 5.54 -20.22
CA VAL A 544 26.15 6.52 -19.96
C VAL A 544 26.00 7.14 -18.57
N VAL A 545 24.78 7.54 -18.19
CA VAL A 545 24.50 8.06 -16.84
C VAL A 545 24.82 7.00 -15.78
N LEU A 546 24.44 5.74 -15.99
CA LEU A 546 24.78 4.64 -15.07
C LEU A 546 26.29 4.42 -14.96
N HIS A 547 27.03 4.53 -16.06
CA HIS A 547 28.49 4.46 -16.06
C HIS A 547 29.12 5.61 -15.27
N GLU A 548 28.60 6.83 -15.41
CA GLU A 548 29.09 7.98 -14.66
C GLU A 548 28.74 7.93 -13.17
N ILE A 549 27.58 7.39 -12.82
CA ILE A 549 27.25 7.04 -11.43
C ILE A 549 28.29 6.04 -10.91
N TRP A 550 28.56 4.96 -11.65
CA TRP A 550 29.57 3.99 -11.24
C TRP A 550 30.97 4.61 -11.06
N ARG A 551 31.35 5.56 -11.91
CA ARG A 551 32.67 6.21 -11.90
C ARG A 551 32.85 7.20 -10.77
N PHE A 552 31.90 8.14 -10.60
CA PHE A 552 32.03 9.23 -9.64
C PHE A 552 31.49 8.88 -8.24
N GLU A 553 30.65 7.84 -8.13
CA GLU A 553 30.04 7.42 -6.87
C GLU A 553 30.62 6.10 -6.35
N GLN A 554 31.88 5.76 -6.67
CA GLN A 554 32.52 4.51 -6.24
C GLN A 554 32.51 4.31 -4.72
N SER A 555 32.74 5.37 -3.94
CA SER A 555 32.69 5.31 -2.47
C SER A 555 31.29 4.96 -1.95
N PHE A 556 30.25 5.48 -2.60
CA PHE A 556 28.87 5.14 -2.32
C PHE A 556 28.53 3.70 -2.74
N VAL A 557 28.96 3.28 -3.94
CA VAL A 557 28.74 1.91 -4.45
C VAL A 557 29.41 0.88 -3.53
N GLN A 558 30.65 1.15 -3.10
CA GLN A 558 31.37 0.29 -2.14
C GLN A 558 30.66 0.25 -0.78
N SER A 559 30.15 1.38 -0.30
CA SER A 559 29.37 1.45 0.95
C SER A 559 28.06 0.65 0.86
N ALA A 560 27.37 0.71 -0.28
CA ALA A 560 26.16 -0.08 -0.54
C ALA A 560 26.47 -1.59 -0.63
N LEU A 561 27.59 -1.97 -1.25
CA LEU A 561 28.06 -3.36 -1.31
C LEU A 561 28.50 -3.89 0.06
N ALA A 562 29.13 -3.07 0.90
CA ALA A 562 29.50 -3.41 2.28
C ALA A 562 28.26 -3.60 3.18
N LEU A 563 27.21 -2.79 2.97
CA LEU A 563 25.91 -2.99 3.61
C LEU A 563 25.28 -4.32 3.18
N ARG A 564 25.43 -4.72 1.92
CA ARG A 564 24.93 -6.00 1.39
C ARG A 564 25.67 -7.21 1.97
N SER A 565 26.98 -7.12 2.19
CA SER A 565 27.78 -8.23 2.74
C SER A 565 27.67 -8.37 4.26
N GLY A 566 26.91 -7.50 4.94
CA GLY A 566 26.81 -7.46 6.40
C GLY A 566 28.12 -7.03 7.09
N GLN A 567 29.11 -6.57 6.31
CA GLN A 567 30.40 -6.11 6.80
C GLN A 567 30.36 -4.60 7.04
N LEU A 568 29.52 -4.16 7.96
CA LEU A 568 29.73 -2.85 8.57
C LEU A 568 30.97 -2.98 9.46
N GLN A 569 32.15 -2.73 8.87
CA GLN A 569 33.35 -2.49 9.67
C GLN A 569 33.06 -1.27 10.55
N ARG A 570 33.19 -1.46 11.87
CA ARG A 570 33.18 -0.35 12.83
C ARG A 570 34.20 0.68 12.33
N PRO A 571 33.83 1.97 12.21
CA PRO A 571 34.83 2.98 11.90
C PRO A 571 35.95 2.87 12.92
N ARG A 572 37.20 2.73 12.46
CA ARG A 572 38.36 2.83 13.34
C ARG A 572 38.27 4.21 14.00
N SER A 573 38.31 4.20 15.33
CA SER A 573 38.50 5.41 16.12
C SER A 573 39.80 6.05 15.68
N GLU A 574 39.70 7.19 15.00
CA GLU A 574 40.74 8.22 15.05
C GLU A 574 40.36 9.23 16.13
#